data_AF-A0A2D9DJ52-F1
#
_entry.id   AF-A0A2D9DJ52-F1
#
_cell.length_a   1.000
_cell.length_b   1.000
_cell.length_c   1.000
_cell.angle_alpha   90.00
_cell.angle_beta   90.00
_cell.angle_gamma   90.00
#
_symmetry.space_group_name_H-M   'P 1'
#
loop_
_entity.id
_entity.type
_entity.pdbx_description
1 polymer ?
#
loop_
_entity_poly.entity_id
_entity_poly.type
_entity_poly.pdbx_seq_one_letter_code
_entity_poly.pdbx_strand_id
1 'polypeptide(L)'
;MALGRKEIFVYAHWDGMEASFLMGSLFATPSRGKEIFSFEYDKGWLQSDYAQIIDPDLKLFEGAQYLTDEKSNFGIFLDSSPDRWGRVL
;
A
#
# COMPACT_ATOMS: atom_id res chain seq x y z
N MET A 1 -20.86 14.59 0.19
CA MET A 1 -19.82 14.35 1.21
C MET A 1 -18.49 14.24 0.47
N ALA A 2 -17.48 15.05 0.82
CA ALA A 2 -16.14 14.84 0.25
C ALA A 2 -15.67 13.45 0.68
N LEU A 3 -15.25 12.59 -0.25
CA LEU A 3 -14.62 11.34 0.12
C LEU A 3 -13.32 11.68 0.88
N GLY A 4 -13.25 11.32 2.15
CA GLY A 4 -12.05 11.49 2.97
C GLY A 4 -10.95 10.52 2.54
N ARG A 5 -9.71 10.80 2.96
CA ARG A 5 -8.59 9.85 2.87
C ARG A 5 -9.01 8.53 3.52
N LYS A 6 -8.86 7.42 2.79
CA LYS A 6 -9.04 6.06 3.32
C LYS A 6 -7.70 5.55 3.81
N GLU A 7 -7.73 4.82 4.91
CA GLU A 7 -6.59 4.06 5.43
C GLU A 7 -6.91 2.57 5.33
N ILE A 8 -5.94 1.82 4.82
CA ILE A 8 -6.04 0.38 4.56
C ILE A 8 -4.83 -0.26 5.21
N PHE A 9 -5.06 -1.06 6.25
CA PHE A 9 -3.99 -1.81 6.90
C PHE A 9 -3.55 -2.97 6.02
N VAL A 10 -2.24 -3.11 5.85
CA VAL A 10 -1.63 -4.16 5.05
C VAL A 10 -0.87 -5.08 5.98
N TYR A 11 -1.25 -6.35 5.97
CA TYR A 11 -0.62 -7.40 6.77
C TYR A 11 0.11 -8.37 5.85
N ALA A 12 1.26 -8.85 6.32
CA ALA A 12 2.01 -9.92 5.67
C ALA A 12 1.90 -11.20 6.50
N HIS A 13 1.87 -12.34 5.81
CA HIS A 13 1.90 -13.67 6.41
C HIS A 13 2.72 -14.59 5.50
N TRP A 14 4.03 -14.36 5.49
CA TRP A 14 4.97 -15.15 4.72
C TRP A 14 5.02 -16.59 5.23
N ASP A 15 5.46 -17.51 4.36
CA ASP A 15 5.71 -18.89 4.76
C ASP A 15 6.73 -18.93 5.91
N GLY A 16 6.41 -19.69 6.96
CA GLY A 16 7.21 -19.74 8.19
C GLY A 16 6.87 -18.68 9.24
N MET A 17 5.91 -17.77 9.01
CA MET A 17 5.38 -16.91 10.06
C MET A 17 4.31 -17.65 10.87
N GLU A 18 4.29 -17.45 12.19
CA GLU A 18 3.29 -18.06 13.08
C GLU A 18 1.93 -17.32 13.03
N ALA A 19 1.95 -16.02 12.72
CA ALA A 19 0.78 -15.17 12.62
C ALA A 19 1.02 -14.02 11.64
N SER A 20 -0.08 -13.41 11.16
CA SER A 20 0.03 -12.22 10.33
C SER A 20 0.62 -11.05 11.10
N PHE A 21 1.44 -10.26 10.43
CA PHE A 21 2.12 -9.11 11.03
C PHE A 21 1.79 -7.84 10.24
N LEU A 22 1.49 -6.77 10.95
CA LEU A 22 1.20 -5.46 10.36
C LEU A 22 2.46 -4.98 9.63
N MET A 23 2.37 -4.90 8.30
CA MET A 23 3.45 -4.41 7.46
C MET A 23 3.42 -2.89 7.36
N GLY A 24 2.22 -2.31 7.32
CA GLY A 24 2.03 -0.87 7.22
C GLY A 24 0.62 -0.46 6.83
N SER A 25 0.47 0.81 6.47
CA SER A 25 -0.79 1.40 6.03
C SER A 25 -0.67 1.92 4.59
N LEU A 26 -1.58 1.48 3.72
CA LEU A 26 -1.85 2.08 2.42
C LEU A 26 -2.93 3.15 2.58
N PHE A 27 -2.68 4.33 2.04
CA PHE A 27 -3.61 5.44 2.08
C PHE A 27 -4.10 5.77 0.67
N ALA A 28 -5.41 5.88 0.50
CA ALA A 28 -6.04 6.32 -0.74
C ALA A 28 -6.68 7.71 -0.52
N THR A 29 -6.11 8.73 -1.14
CA THR A 29 -6.55 10.12 -1.03
C THR A 29 -7.21 10.56 -2.33
N PRO A 30 -8.53 10.85 -2.33
CA PRO A 30 -9.20 11.37 -3.53
C PRO A 30 -8.63 12.72 -3.96
N SER A 31 -8.31 12.86 -5.25
CA SER A 31 -7.78 14.09 -5.82
C SER A 31 -8.21 14.25 -7.28
N ARG A 32 -8.97 15.32 -7.59
CA ARG A 32 -9.35 15.72 -8.97
C ARG A 32 -9.75 14.55 -9.92
N GLY A 33 -10.61 13.65 -9.45
CA GLY A 33 -11.08 12.51 -10.24
C GLY A 33 -10.16 11.29 -10.28
N LYS A 34 -9.05 11.30 -9.52
CA LYS A 34 -8.14 10.16 -9.33
C LYS A 34 -7.88 9.82 -7.85
N GLU A 35 -7.44 8.57 -7.65
CA GLU A 35 -6.73 8.01 -6.49
C GLU A 35 -5.31 8.60 -6.34
N ILE A 36 -4.92 9.24 -5.23
CA ILE A 36 -3.48 9.37 -4.88
C ILE A 36 -3.18 8.37 -3.78
N PHE A 37 -2.26 7.43 -4.05
CA PHE A 37 -1.84 6.42 -3.10
C PHE A 37 -0.52 6.79 -2.42
N SER A 38 -0.43 6.52 -1.13
CA SER A 38 0.83 6.55 -0.38
C SER A 38 0.90 5.37 0.59
N PHE A 39 2.09 4.87 0.85
CA PHE A 39 2.30 3.75 1.78
C PHE A 39 3.28 4.13 2.87
N GLU A 40 3.03 3.69 4.09
CA GLU A 40 3.93 3.87 5.22
C GLU A 40 4.12 2.53 5.92
N TYR A 41 5.38 2.11 6.06
CA TYR A 41 5.71 0.90 6.81
C TYR A 41 5.50 1.10 8.31
N ASP A 42 5.04 0.06 8.98
CA ASP A 42 5.05 0.00 10.44
C ASP A 42 6.50 -0.11 10.96
N LYS A 43 6.80 0.53 12.08
CA LYS A 43 8.15 0.50 12.67
C LYS A 43 8.55 -0.92 13.12
N GLY A 44 7.59 -1.68 13.65
CA GLY A 44 7.79 -3.07 14.03
C GLY A 44 8.11 -3.94 12.82
N TRP A 45 7.47 -3.66 11.68
CA TRP A 45 7.81 -4.34 10.42
C TRP A 45 9.24 -4.07 10.00
N LEU A 46 9.64 -2.79 9.91
CA LEU A 46 11.00 -2.39 9.47
C LEU A 46 12.12 -2.93 10.37
N GLN A 47 11.83 -3.16 11.65
CA GLN A 47 12.78 -3.72 12.63
C GLN A 47 12.78 -5.25 12.66
N SER A 48 11.90 -5.91 11.91
CA SER A 48 11.78 -7.36 11.90
C SER A 48 12.65 -8.02 10.83
N ASP A 49 12.91 -9.31 11.01
CA ASP A 49 13.62 -10.15 10.03
C ASP A 49 12.78 -10.41 8.76
N TYR A 50 11.51 -10.01 8.74
CA TYR A 50 10.59 -10.21 7.60
C TYR A 50 10.61 -9.05 6.61
N ALA A 51 11.24 -7.91 6.95
CA ALA A 51 11.31 -6.74 6.10
C ALA A 51 12.13 -7.02 4.83
N GLN A 52 11.47 -6.95 3.68
CA GLN A 52 12.09 -7.17 2.38
C GLN A 52 11.50 -6.22 1.32
N ILE A 53 12.28 -5.95 0.27
CA ILE A 53 11.81 -5.15 -0.87
C ILE A 53 10.86 -6.03 -1.69
N ILE A 54 9.55 -5.77 -1.56
CA ILE A 54 8.48 -6.48 -2.28
C ILE A 54 8.04 -5.77 -3.55
N ASP A 55 8.42 -4.51 -3.72
CA ASP A 55 8.08 -3.67 -4.87
C ASP A 55 9.28 -2.74 -5.17
N PRO A 56 9.71 -2.59 -6.45
CA PRO A 56 10.82 -1.72 -6.81
C PRO A 56 10.64 -0.25 -6.40
N ASP A 57 9.40 0.22 -6.35
CA ASP A 57 9.05 1.59 -5.99
C ASP A 57 8.76 1.76 -4.49
N LEU A 58 8.83 0.69 -3.70
CA LEU A 58 8.60 0.71 -2.26
C LEU A 58 9.90 0.40 -1.50
N LYS A 59 10.49 1.44 -0.91
CA LYS A 59 11.79 1.34 -0.22
C LYS A 59 11.60 1.09 1.27
N LEU A 60 12.55 0.43 1.93
CA LEU A 60 12.44 0.10 3.35
C LEU A 60 12.87 1.28 4.23
N PHE A 61 12.01 2.28 4.40
CA PHE A 61 12.24 3.40 5.32
C PHE A 61 10.94 3.90 5.99
N GLU A 62 11.09 4.63 7.09
CA GLU A 62 9.99 5.21 7.86
C GLU A 62 9.35 6.43 7.17
N GLY A 63 8.02 6.54 7.26
CA GLY A 63 7.27 7.66 6.73
C GLY A 63 6.59 7.37 5.41
N ALA A 64 5.70 8.30 5.01
CA ALA A 64 4.86 8.14 3.83
C ALA A 64 5.67 8.19 2.53
N GLN A 65 5.52 7.15 1.73
CA GLN A 65 6.11 7.01 0.41
C GLN A 65 5.05 7.27 -0.65
N TYR A 66 5.43 8.04 -1.67
CA TYR A 66 4.59 8.42 -2.78
C TYR A 66 5.23 7.97 -4.08
N LEU A 67 4.40 7.60 -5.05
CA LEU A 67 4.83 7.33 -6.40
C LEU A 67 4.99 8.61 -7.21
N THR A 68 5.82 8.54 -8.24
CA THR A 68 5.88 9.55 -9.30
C THR A 68 4.57 9.55 -10.10
N ASP A 69 4.20 10.71 -10.66
CA ASP A 69 2.91 10.93 -11.36
C ASP A 69 2.62 9.99 -12.55
N GLU A 70 3.60 9.22 -13.01
CA GLU A 70 3.46 8.23 -14.09
C GLU A 70 2.75 6.94 -13.65
N LYS A 71 2.77 6.60 -12.35
CA LYS A 71 2.16 5.37 -11.81
C LYS A 71 0.92 5.69 -10.98
N SER A 72 -0.13 4.89 -11.18
CA SER A 72 -1.40 5.08 -10.47
C SER A 72 -1.41 4.50 -9.05
N ASN A 73 -0.62 3.46 -8.77
CA ASN A 73 -0.46 2.82 -7.45
C ASN A 73 0.82 1.95 -7.42
N PHE A 74 1.21 1.44 -6.25
CA PHE A 74 2.35 0.53 -6.11
C PHE A 74 2.00 -0.79 -6.78
N GLY A 75 2.93 -1.38 -7.52
CA GLY A 75 2.72 -2.59 -8.29
C GLY A 75 2.14 -3.73 -7.44
N ILE A 76 2.67 -3.90 -6.22
CA ILE A 76 2.22 -4.91 -5.26
C ILE A 76 0.72 -4.82 -4.89
N PHE A 77 0.10 -3.64 -5.02
CA PHE A 77 -1.33 -3.45 -4.72
C PHE A 77 -2.23 -3.46 -5.96
N LEU A 78 -1.67 -3.53 -7.17
CA LEU A 78 -2.46 -3.51 -8.41
C LEU A 78 -3.24 -4.81 -8.60
N ASP A 79 -2.66 -5.97 -8.30
CA ASP A 79 -3.36 -7.26 -8.43
C ASP A 79 -4.56 -7.40 -7.47
N SER A 80 -4.58 -6.60 -6.40
CA SER A 80 -5.69 -6.53 -5.43
C SER A 80 -6.73 -5.46 -5.79
N SER A 81 -6.44 -4.62 -6.79
CA SER A 81 -7.36 -3.61 -7.29
C SER A 81 -8.25 -4.26 -8.35
N PRO A 82 -9.59 -4.22 -8.24
CA PRO A 82 -10.45 -4.89 -9.19
C PRO A 82 -10.24 -4.31 -10.60
N ASP A 83 -9.62 -5.08 -11.47
CA ASP A 83 -9.17 -4.58 -12.78
C ASP A 83 -10.34 -4.11 -13.65
N ARG A 84 -11.54 -4.72 -13.55
CA ARG A 84 -12.73 -4.36 -14.34
C ARG A 84 -14.09 -4.64 -13.71
N TRP A 85 -14.18 -5.27 -12.54
CA TRP A 85 -15.49 -5.56 -11.91
C TRP A 85 -15.93 -4.38 -11.05
N GLY A 86 -16.66 -3.44 -11.67
CA GLY A 86 -17.31 -2.32 -10.97
C GLY A 86 -16.98 -0.92 -11.49
N ARG A 87 -16.11 -0.78 -12.50
CA ARG A 87 -16.08 0.45 -13.31
C ARG A 87 -17.25 0.40 -14.28
N VAL A 88 -18.40 0.91 -13.84
CA VAL A 88 -19.55 1.19 -14.72
C VAL A 88 -19.06 2.17 -15.80
N LEU A 89 -19.24 1.79 -17.06
CA LEU A 89 -19.01 2.63 -18.24
C LEU A 89 -19.97 3.83 -18.26
#